data_AF-A0A4R2HWY5-F1
#
_entry.id   AF-A0A4R2HWY5-F1
#
_cell.length_a   1.000
_cell.length_b   1.000
_cell.length_c   1.000
_cell.angle_alpha   90.00
_cell.angle_beta   90.00
_cell.angle_gamma   90.00
#
_symmetry.space_group_name_H-M   'P 1'
#
loop_
_entity.id
_entity.type
_entity.pdbx_description
1 polymer ?
#
loop_
_entity_poly.entity_id
_entity_poly.type
_entity_poly.pdbx_seq_one_letter_code
_entity_poly.pdbx_strand_id
1 'polypeptide(L)'
;MNCISKANAKLPSATVLTCAVGVVLAMASSIAHAEMFCVDATAGLQIALDDALSNAEPDEIRIQAGDYILSAGLVYNTQVPGADQHALTISGGYDADCVQRIGVSKLNGNTQVQVIKLVLGAPVFMDHVTIAGGRVENTPGDSGRGGGVFAQLQGSSAELHLDAVRLISNVASGFGGGIAVISNVGGGSHFSLRNSLLAGNVAQGAGGAAIGVVSKGMVDISNNTITANVSDNASAVHLQANDASAQFRVDNNIVWGNGASPSYDLQLVAPPAGGDPYHLVANDIGSTQGMPGDDSDLNVSIDPLFVACAFCSNYPLSAASPLIDAGVGDPAGGLAQTDLLGAARVMGASVDMGAYEFVQPNIAPTVAEDQAFVVDESAAQGAIVGTVTATDDYLPQPHAITYAIVDGNTGDAFAIDADSGVLTVANPDALDSTAMPAYALAIKVTDGELDGVGVVNVTVSGPGESDVIFQDGFDG
;
A
#
# COMPACT_ATOMS: atom_id res chain seq x y z
N MET A 1 -2.69 25.66 29.33
CA MET A 1 -3.87 26.36 28.77
C MET A 1 -4.20 25.64 27.48
N ASN A 2 -5.45 25.16 27.39
CA ASN A 2 -5.95 24.03 26.59
C ASN A 2 -5.62 24.02 25.10
N CYS A 3 -5.56 22.81 24.52
CA CYS A 3 -6.49 22.37 23.47
C CYS A 3 -6.45 20.84 23.28
N ILE A 4 -7.38 20.12 23.95
CA ILE A 4 -7.96 18.88 23.43
C ILE A 4 -9.38 19.29 23.07
N SER A 5 -9.73 19.40 21.79
CA SER A 5 -11.11 19.70 21.38
C SER A 5 -11.87 18.41 21.16
N LYS A 6 -12.78 18.08 22.09
CA LYS A 6 -13.84 17.08 21.86
C LYS A 6 -14.83 17.65 20.83
N ALA A 7 -14.95 17.03 19.67
CA ALA A 7 -15.95 17.41 18.67
C ALA A 7 -17.31 16.77 19.01
N ASN A 8 -18.30 17.59 19.42
CA ASN A 8 -19.68 17.14 19.64
C ASN A 8 -20.52 17.29 18.35
N ALA A 9 -21.03 16.18 17.81
CA ALA A 9 -22.02 16.18 16.74
C ALA A 9 -23.40 16.66 17.27
N LYS A 10 -24.05 17.59 16.55
CA LYS A 10 -25.32 18.23 16.93
C LYS A 10 -26.45 17.74 16.01
N LEU A 11 -27.45 17.06 16.56
CA LEU A 11 -28.68 16.63 15.84
C LEU A 11 -29.80 17.68 15.97
N PRO A 12 -30.70 17.84 14.96
CA PRO A 12 -31.80 18.81 15.02
C PRO A 12 -33.06 18.26 15.69
N SER A 13 -33.83 19.19 16.26
CA SER A 13 -35.05 19.03 17.05
C SER A 13 -36.25 18.50 16.24
N ALA A 14 -36.96 17.50 16.76
CA ALA A 14 -38.29 17.09 16.31
C ALA A 14 -39.34 17.23 17.43
N THR A 15 -40.53 17.65 17.00
CA THR A 15 -41.67 18.21 17.74
C THR A 15 -42.36 17.22 18.69
N VAL A 16 -42.88 17.79 19.79
CA VAL A 16 -43.64 17.15 20.89
C VAL A 16 -45.01 16.63 20.44
N LEU A 17 -45.33 15.37 20.77
CA LEU A 17 -46.71 14.87 20.95
C LEU A 17 -46.77 14.02 22.23
N THR A 18 -47.73 14.34 23.10
CA THR A 18 -47.82 13.90 24.50
C THR A 18 -48.63 12.60 24.72
N CYS A 19 -48.29 11.94 25.84
CA CYS A 19 -49.06 11.02 26.70
C CYS A 19 -49.04 9.50 26.44
N ALA A 20 -48.27 8.77 27.26
CA ALA A 20 -48.81 7.82 28.27
C ALA A 20 -47.69 7.38 29.23
N VAL A 21 -47.95 7.47 30.54
CA VAL A 21 -47.03 7.08 31.62
C VAL A 21 -46.98 5.56 31.72
N GLY A 22 -45.89 4.97 31.23
CA GLY A 22 -45.42 3.65 31.62
C GLY A 22 -43.98 3.80 32.07
N VAL A 23 -43.68 3.48 33.34
CA VAL A 23 -42.31 3.40 33.84
C VAL A 23 -41.67 2.16 33.22
N VAL A 24 -41.19 2.32 31.98
CA VAL A 24 -40.17 1.46 31.41
C VAL A 24 -38.86 2.06 31.91
N LEU A 25 -38.13 1.31 32.73
CA LEU A 25 -36.73 1.60 33.01
C LEU A 25 -35.98 1.33 31.69
N ALA A 26 -36.00 2.32 30.80
CA ALA A 26 -35.17 2.31 29.61
C ALA A 26 -33.73 2.42 30.10
N MET A 27 -33.05 1.28 30.21
CA MET A 27 -31.61 1.25 30.04
C MET A 27 -31.40 1.84 28.64
N ALA A 28 -31.17 3.16 28.57
CA ALA A 28 -30.60 3.76 27.39
C ALA A 28 -29.21 3.12 27.29
N SER A 29 -29.10 2.06 26.50
CA SER A 29 -27.81 1.63 25.98
C SER A 29 -27.27 2.86 25.27
N SER A 30 -26.32 3.55 25.89
CA SER A 30 -25.47 4.48 25.18
C SER A 30 -24.89 3.68 24.02
N ILE A 31 -25.13 4.18 22.81
CA ILE A 31 -24.39 3.70 21.65
C ILE A 31 -22.94 4.06 22.00
N ALA A 32 -22.11 3.06 22.30
CA ALA A 32 -20.69 3.29 22.54
C ALA A 32 -20.15 4.03 21.32
N HIS A 33 -19.69 5.25 21.52
CA HIS A 33 -19.13 6.07 20.45
C HIS A 33 -17.64 6.10 20.73
N ALA A 34 -16.83 5.65 19.76
CA ALA A 34 -15.40 5.69 19.94
C ALA A 34 -14.96 7.12 20.28
N GLU A 35 -14.24 7.32 21.39
CA GLU A 35 -13.72 8.64 21.72
C GLU A 35 -12.57 8.95 20.77
N MET A 36 -12.70 10.05 20.01
CA MET A 36 -11.69 10.46 19.04
C MET A 36 -10.80 11.56 19.65
N PHE A 37 -9.51 11.27 19.72
CA PHE A 37 -8.44 12.19 20.11
C PHE A 37 -7.68 12.67 18.88
N CYS A 38 -7.68 13.99 18.63
CA CYS A 38 -6.88 14.61 17.59
C CYS A 38 -5.57 15.15 18.20
N VAL A 39 -4.42 14.62 17.80
CA VAL A 39 -3.11 14.92 18.39
C VAL A 39 -2.22 15.69 17.41
N ASP A 40 -1.83 16.90 17.78
CA ASP A 40 -1.04 17.84 16.97
C ASP A 40 0.39 18.08 17.50
N ALA A 41 0.71 17.56 18.71
CA ALA A 41 2.01 17.75 19.35
C ALA A 41 2.43 16.53 20.16
N THR A 42 3.75 16.35 20.32
CA THR A 42 4.35 15.24 21.09
C THR A 42 3.77 15.10 22.50
N ALA A 43 3.49 16.22 23.18
CA ALA A 43 2.95 16.20 24.54
C ALA A 43 1.55 15.58 24.63
N GLY A 44 0.77 15.62 23.53
CA GLY A 44 -0.57 15.04 23.47
C GLY A 44 -0.60 13.52 23.28
N LEU A 45 0.49 12.92 22.78
CA LEU A 45 0.52 11.49 22.45
C LEU A 45 0.31 10.60 23.68
N GLN A 46 1.11 10.77 24.73
CA GLN A 46 0.96 9.98 25.95
C GLN A 46 -0.35 10.32 26.69
N ILE A 47 -0.79 11.58 26.63
CA ILE A 47 -2.07 11.99 27.25
C ILE A 47 -3.24 11.26 26.61
N ALA A 48 -3.28 11.19 25.27
CA ALA A 48 -4.34 10.46 24.57
C ALA A 48 -4.31 8.96 24.88
N LEU A 49 -3.12 8.36 25.00
CA LEU A 49 -2.96 6.96 25.42
C LEU A 49 -3.43 6.71 26.86
N ASP A 50 -3.14 7.64 27.78
CA ASP A 50 -3.56 7.55 29.18
C ASP A 50 -5.08 7.72 29.32
N ASP A 51 -5.68 8.65 28.57
CA ASP A 51 -7.13 8.87 28.54
C ASP A 51 -7.86 7.62 28.02
N ALA A 52 -7.37 7.02 26.94
CA ALA A 52 -7.86 5.77 26.35
C ALA A 52 -7.69 4.52 27.25
N LEU A 53 -6.97 4.62 28.37
CA LEU A 53 -6.90 3.54 29.37
C LEU A 53 -7.99 3.67 30.45
N SER A 54 -8.80 4.73 30.44
CA SER A 54 -9.59 5.12 31.61
C SER A 54 -11.06 5.46 31.36
N ASN A 55 -11.52 5.42 30.11
CA ASN A 55 -12.86 5.86 29.72
C ASN A 55 -13.89 4.72 29.47
N ALA A 56 -13.45 3.46 29.44
CA ALA A 56 -14.30 2.26 29.34
C ALA A 56 -15.08 2.15 28.01
N GLU A 57 -14.53 2.66 26.91
CA GLU A 57 -15.10 2.61 25.56
C GLU A 57 -13.99 2.34 24.53
N PRO A 58 -14.31 1.92 23.29
CA PRO A 58 -13.32 1.91 22.21
C PRO A 58 -12.78 3.33 21.93
N ASP A 59 -11.54 3.43 21.49
CA ASP A 59 -10.87 4.73 21.28
C ASP A 59 -10.23 4.86 19.90
N GLU A 60 -10.17 6.09 19.41
CA GLU A 60 -9.46 6.44 18.19
C GLU A 60 -8.52 7.63 18.43
N ILE A 61 -7.22 7.42 18.26
CA ILE A 61 -6.20 8.47 18.30
C ILE A 61 -5.79 8.77 16.86
N ARG A 62 -6.18 9.95 16.36
CA ARG A 62 -5.76 10.49 15.07
C ARG A 62 -4.62 11.48 15.27
N ILE A 63 -3.50 11.22 14.61
CA ILE A 63 -2.30 12.03 14.69
C ILE A 63 -2.22 12.90 13.42
N GLN A 64 -2.08 14.20 13.60
CA GLN A 64 -1.89 15.12 12.47
C GLN A 64 -0.58 14.82 11.72
N ALA A 65 -0.51 15.15 10.45
CA ALA A 65 0.70 14.99 9.66
C ALA A 65 1.84 15.86 10.23
N GLY A 66 3.02 15.26 10.45
CA GLY A 66 4.14 15.94 11.10
C GLY A 66 5.22 15.01 11.65
N ASP A 67 6.34 15.57 12.10
CA ASP A 67 7.42 14.84 12.81
C ASP A 67 7.34 15.13 14.32
N TYR A 68 7.09 14.07 15.08
CA TYR A 68 6.87 14.07 16.54
C TYR A 68 8.12 13.52 17.21
N ILE A 69 9.06 14.42 17.52
CA ILE A 69 10.31 14.07 18.18
C ILE A 69 10.03 13.78 19.65
N LEU A 70 10.25 12.53 20.06
CA LEU A 70 9.97 12.04 21.40
C LEU A 70 11.14 12.30 22.34
N SER A 71 10.85 12.92 23.49
CA SER A 71 11.79 13.03 24.61
C SER A 71 11.70 11.85 25.59
N ALA A 72 10.63 11.07 25.51
CA ALA A 72 10.36 9.86 26.28
C ALA A 72 9.56 8.88 25.41
N GLY A 73 9.79 7.58 25.62
CA GLY A 73 9.04 6.54 24.90
C GLY A 73 7.57 6.49 25.34
N LEU A 74 6.69 6.20 24.39
CA LEU A 74 5.26 6.05 24.64
C LEU A 74 4.98 4.70 25.30
N VAL A 75 4.01 4.65 26.21
CA VAL A 75 3.62 3.42 26.90
C VAL A 75 2.10 3.29 26.90
N TYR A 76 1.60 2.14 26.46
CA TYR A 76 0.20 1.77 26.59
C TYR A 76 0.12 0.37 27.22
N ASN A 77 -0.50 0.26 28.38
CA ASN A 77 -0.49 -0.96 29.18
C ASN A 77 -1.89 -1.25 29.73
N THR A 78 -2.63 -2.12 29.07
CA THR A 78 -3.97 -2.52 29.53
C THR A 78 -3.93 -3.54 30.67
N GLN A 79 -2.75 -4.01 31.09
CA GLN A 79 -2.63 -4.98 32.18
C GLN A 79 -2.52 -4.32 33.56
N VAL A 80 -2.65 -2.99 33.65
CA VAL A 80 -2.74 -2.32 34.96
C VAL A 80 -4.16 -2.46 35.54
N PRO A 81 -4.31 -2.57 36.88
CA PRO A 81 -5.62 -2.73 37.50
C PRO A 81 -6.58 -1.58 37.13
N GLY A 82 -7.76 -1.94 36.62
CA GLY A 82 -8.79 -0.98 36.23
C GLY A 82 -8.58 -0.32 34.86
N ALA A 83 -7.56 -0.73 34.09
CA ALA A 83 -7.40 -0.28 32.72
C ALA A 83 -8.52 -0.78 31.82
N ASP A 84 -8.85 0.06 30.85
CA ASP A 84 -9.73 -0.27 29.75
C ASP A 84 -9.27 -1.52 28.99
N GLN A 85 -10.22 -2.37 28.60
CA GLN A 85 -10.02 -3.56 27.79
C GLN A 85 -10.76 -3.49 26.44
N HIS A 86 -11.20 -2.31 26.02
CA HIS A 86 -11.75 -2.08 24.69
C HIS A 86 -10.64 -1.83 23.66
N ALA A 87 -11.04 -1.79 22.39
CA ALA A 87 -10.11 -1.63 21.28
C ALA A 87 -9.61 -0.18 21.16
N LEU A 88 -8.32 -0.02 20.88
CA LEU A 88 -7.71 1.28 20.56
C LEU A 88 -7.25 1.28 19.10
N THR A 89 -7.59 2.32 18.35
CA THR A 89 -7.06 2.59 17.01
C THR A 89 -6.13 3.80 17.04
N ILE A 90 -4.93 3.69 16.46
CA ILE A 90 -3.94 4.77 16.38
C ILE A 90 -3.60 5.00 14.91
N SER A 91 -3.92 6.17 14.37
CA SER A 91 -3.81 6.42 12.94
C SER A 91 -3.13 7.75 12.61
N GLY A 92 -2.29 7.77 11.57
CA GLY A 92 -1.45 8.93 11.24
C GLY A 92 -1.80 9.66 9.93
N GLY A 93 -1.31 10.88 9.81
CA GLY A 93 -1.27 11.63 8.56
C GLY A 93 -2.42 12.60 8.35
N TYR A 94 -3.13 12.98 9.40
CA TYR A 94 -4.34 13.79 9.26
C TYR A 94 -4.09 15.30 9.10
N ASP A 95 -5.09 16.00 8.57
CA ASP A 95 -5.18 17.45 8.60
C ASP A 95 -5.42 18.02 10.01
N ALA A 96 -5.45 19.35 10.12
CA ALA A 96 -5.59 20.05 11.39
C ALA A 96 -6.91 19.74 12.13
N ASP A 97 -7.93 19.26 11.42
CA ASP A 97 -9.24 18.90 11.98
C ASP A 97 -9.38 17.39 12.24
N CYS A 98 -8.34 16.60 11.93
CA CYS A 98 -8.35 15.14 12.01
C CYS A 98 -9.46 14.47 11.18
N VAL A 99 -9.79 15.03 10.01
CA VAL A 99 -10.85 14.53 9.14
C VAL A 99 -10.29 13.80 7.92
N GLN A 100 -9.32 14.41 7.23
CA GLN A 100 -8.73 13.86 6.00
C GLN A 100 -7.26 13.52 6.19
N ARG A 101 -6.78 12.46 5.55
CA ARG A 101 -5.34 12.18 5.48
C ARG A 101 -4.72 13.05 4.40
N ILE A 102 -3.69 13.81 4.77
CA ILE A 102 -2.97 14.74 3.89
C ILE A 102 -1.46 14.49 3.87
N GLY A 103 -0.97 13.51 4.64
CA GLY A 103 0.45 13.22 4.72
C GLY A 103 0.76 12.06 5.65
N VAL A 104 1.90 12.14 6.35
CA VAL A 104 2.38 11.10 7.27
C VAL A 104 2.60 11.67 8.68
N SER A 105 2.29 10.88 9.70
CA SER A 105 2.72 11.17 11.07
C SER A 105 3.93 10.32 11.41
N LYS A 106 5.03 10.97 11.78
CA LYS A 106 6.28 10.31 12.14
C LYS A 106 6.52 10.42 13.64
N LEU A 107 6.44 9.30 14.35
CA LEU A 107 6.84 9.15 15.74
C LEU A 107 8.34 8.84 15.77
N ASN A 108 9.12 9.80 16.26
CA ASN A 108 10.57 9.78 16.12
C ASN A 108 11.26 9.64 17.48
N GLY A 109 11.89 8.49 17.73
CA GLY A 109 12.60 8.20 18.99
C GLY A 109 13.91 8.98 19.16
N ASN A 110 14.27 9.83 18.19
CA ASN A 110 15.43 10.71 18.21
C ASN A 110 16.77 9.99 18.48
N THR A 111 16.85 8.70 18.17
CA THR A 111 17.96 7.77 18.48
C THR A 111 18.22 7.57 19.97
N GLN A 112 17.31 8.00 20.85
CA GLN A 112 17.50 7.99 22.30
C GLN A 112 16.50 7.10 23.04
N VAL A 113 15.27 6.96 22.52
CA VAL A 113 14.19 6.26 23.23
C VAL A 113 13.56 5.19 22.37
N GLN A 114 13.06 4.12 23.01
CA GLN A 114 12.09 3.21 22.41
C GLN A 114 10.84 4.02 22.04
N VAL A 115 10.33 3.89 20.82
CA VAL A 115 9.24 4.77 20.37
C VAL A 115 7.94 4.44 21.09
N ILE A 116 7.53 3.17 21.09
CA ILE A 116 6.31 2.75 21.76
C ILE A 116 6.42 1.35 22.37
N LYS A 117 5.91 1.23 23.59
CA LYS A 117 5.79 0.01 24.36
C LYS A 117 4.34 -0.33 24.62
N LEU A 118 3.92 -1.50 24.18
CA LEU A 118 2.56 -2.01 24.27
C LEU A 118 2.53 -3.25 25.16
N VAL A 119 1.65 -3.26 26.17
CA VAL A 119 1.37 -4.44 27.00
C VAL A 119 -0.14 -4.64 26.99
N LEU A 120 -0.60 -5.61 26.21
CA LEU A 120 -1.96 -5.66 25.71
C LEU A 120 -2.72 -6.87 26.27
N GLY A 121 -3.92 -6.63 26.77
CA GLY A 121 -4.98 -7.63 27.00
C GLY A 121 -6.19 -7.46 26.08
N ALA A 122 -6.18 -6.39 25.28
CA ALA A 122 -7.23 -5.98 24.36
C ALA A 122 -6.64 -5.62 22.99
N PRO A 123 -7.46 -5.51 21.93
CA PRO A 123 -6.99 -5.21 20.58
C PRO A 123 -6.44 -3.79 20.42
N VAL A 124 -5.31 -3.66 19.74
CA VAL A 124 -4.77 -2.38 19.25
C VAL A 124 -4.57 -2.46 17.74
N PHE A 125 -5.10 -1.46 17.04
CA PHE A 125 -4.92 -1.25 15.61
C PHE A 125 -4.05 -0.02 15.40
N MET A 126 -3.05 -0.09 14.52
CA MET A 126 -2.27 1.07 14.15
C MET A 126 -2.09 1.15 12.64
N ASP A 127 -2.36 2.32 12.07
CA ASP A 127 -2.30 2.49 10.62
C ASP A 127 -1.72 3.84 10.15
N HIS A 128 -0.99 3.81 9.03
CA HIS A 128 -0.41 5.02 8.39
C HIS A 128 0.49 5.86 9.33
N VAL A 129 1.19 5.19 10.25
CA VAL A 129 2.18 5.81 11.14
C VAL A 129 3.58 5.41 10.71
N THR A 130 4.51 6.36 10.74
CA THR A 130 5.95 6.10 10.63
C THR A 130 6.57 6.08 12.01
N ILE A 131 7.21 4.98 12.39
CA ILE A 131 7.98 4.83 13.62
C ILE A 131 9.45 4.77 13.26
N ALA A 132 10.19 5.80 13.65
CA ALA A 132 11.56 5.97 13.19
C ALA A 132 12.54 6.35 14.29
N GLY A 133 13.81 5.98 14.10
CA GLY A 133 14.90 6.43 14.96
C GLY A 133 14.73 6.00 16.42
N GLY A 134 13.97 4.94 16.69
CA GLY A 134 13.83 4.36 18.01
C GLY A 134 15.13 3.69 18.46
N ARG A 135 15.42 3.72 19.76
CA ARG A 135 16.59 3.05 20.34
C ARG A 135 16.29 2.43 21.68
N VAL A 136 16.64 1.15 21.84
CA VAL A 136 16.53 0.44 23.11
C VAL A 136 17.81 -0.33 23.45
N GLU A 137 18.35 -0.04 24.64
CA GLU A 137 19.56 -0.66 25.19
C GLU A 137 19.21 -1.70 26.25
N ASN A 138 20.01 -2.76 26.35
CA ASN A 138 19.81 -3.83 27.33
C ASN A 138 20.24 -3.32 28.70
N THR A 139 19.28 -2.79 29.44
CA THR A 139 19.45 -2.24 30.78
C THR A 139 18.60 -3.02 31.78
N PRO A 140 18.96 -3.08 33.07
CA PRO A 140 18.14 -3.77 34.07
C PRO A 140 16.69 -3.24 34.08
N GLY A 141 15.73 -4.06 33.62
CA GLY A 141 14.31 -3.70 33.49
C GLY A 141 13.81 -3.51 32.06
N ASP A 142 14.72 -3.39 31.08
CA ASP A 142 14.42 -3.42 29.66
C ASP A 142 14.99 -4.68 29.03
N SER A 143 14.18 -5.39 28.27
CA SER A 143 14.63 -6.61 27.58
C SER A 143 15.53 -6.30 26.37
N GLY A 144 15.77 -5.02 26.05
CA GLY A 144 16.54 -4.60 24.89
C GLY A 144 15.82 -4.90 23.58
N ARG A 145 14.48 -4.95 23.59
CA ARG A 145 13.66 -5.44 22.48
C ARG A 145 12.78 -4.34 21.91
N GLY A 146 12.60 -4.29 20.60
CA GLY A 146 11.64 -3.39 19.96
C GLY A 146 12.11 -1.95 19.93
N GLY A 147 13.18 -1.64 19.19
CA GLY A 147 13.71 -0.27 19.12
C GLY A 147 12.63 0.75 18.72
N GLY A 148 11.84 0.40 17.70
CA GLY A 148 10.61 1.12 17.36
C GLY A 148 9.46 0.69 18.26
N VAL A 149 8.95 -0.52 18.03
CA VAL A 149 7.79 -1.07 18.74
C VAL A 149 8.19 -2.27 19.57
N PHE A 150 7.85 -2.26 20.86
CA PHE A 150 7.80 -3.47 21.66
C PHE A 150 6.36 -3.78 22.05
N ALA A 151 5.91 -5.00 21.81
CA ALA A 151 4.58 -5.45 22.16
C ALA A 151 4.59 -6.76 22.94
N GLN A 152 3.82 -6.80 24.02
CA GLN A 152 3.58 -8.01 24.79
C GLN A 152 2.08 -8.30 24.84
N LEU A 153 1.67 -9.42 24.25
CA LEU A 153 0.29 -9.87 24.22
C LEU A 153 0.02 -10.79 25.42
N GLN A 154 -0.80 -10.32 26.34
CA GLN A 154 -1.16 -10.92 27.62
C GLN A 154 -2.68 -11.10 27.70
N GLY A 155 -3.20 -12.18 27.13
CA GLY A 155 -4.61 -12.53 27.19
C GLY A 155 -5.07 -13.22 25.93
N SER A 156 -6.23 -13.88 25.99
CA SER A 156 -6.85 -14.53 24.83
C SER A 156 -7.56 -13.56 23.88
N SER A 157 -7.60 -12.27 24.22
CA SER A 157 -8.17 -11.18 23.40
C SER A 157 -7.13 -10.11 23.09
N ALA A 158 -5.85 -10.39 23.38
CA ALA A 158 -4.76 -9.47 23.13
C ALA A 158 -4.38 -9.53 21.65
N GLU A 159 -4.58 -8.43 20.94
CA GLU A 159 -4.29 -8.34 19.51
C GLU A 159 -3.48 -7.08 19.19
N LEU A 160 -2.56 -7.20 18.24
CA LEU A 160 -1.86 -6.06 17.65
C LEU A 160 -1.94 -6.18 16.14
N HIS A 161 -2.55 -5.20 15.49
CA HIS A 161 -2.66 -5.11 14.04
C HIS A 161 -1.96 -3.85 13.55
N LEU A 162 -0.96 -4.02 12.71
CA LEU A 162 -0.22 -2.93 12.07
C LEU A 162 -0.49 -2.98 10.57
N ASP A 163 -1.03 -1.91 9.99
CA ASP A 163 -1.35 -1.83 8.57
C ASP A 163 -0.84 -0.51 7.97
N ALA A 164 -0.24 -0.56 6.78
CA ALA A 164 0.31 0.64 6.14
C ALA A 164 1.30 1.44 7.02
N VAL A 165 2.10 0.76 7.86
CA VAL A 165 3.09 1.41 8.74
C VAL A 165 4.50 1.40 8.15
N ARG A 166 5.34 2.31 8.64
CA ARG A 166 6.77 2.36 8.30
C ARG A 166 7.61 2.22 9.57
N LEU A 167 8.43 1.16 9.68
CA LEU A 167 9.37 0.98 10.78
C LEU A 167 10.80 1.18 10.26
N ILE A 168 11.36 2.37 10.50
CA ILE A 168 12.57 2.81 9.79
C ILE A 168 13.70 3.20 10.75
N SER A 169 14.91 2.68 10.50
CA SER A 169 16.13 3.08 11.21
C SER A 169 16.03 2.98 12.72
N ASN A 170 15.32 1.97 13.23
CA ASN A 170 15.22 1.70 14.65
C ASN A 170 16.32 0.73 15.10
N VAL A 171 16.79 0.87 16.33
CA VAL A 171 17.92 0.11 16.87
C VAL A 171 17.52 -0.59 18.16
N ALA A 172 17.76 -1.90 18.22
CA ALA A 172 17.65 -2.70 19.43
C ALA A 172 18.98 -3.39 19.74
N SER A 173 19.40 -3.33 21.00
CA SER A 173 20.54 -4.12 21.50
C SER A 173 20.25 -5.62 21.58
N GLY A 174 18.97 -6.00 21.66
CA GLY A 174 18.49 -7.38 21.74
C GLY A 174 17.77 -7.82 20.47
N PHE A 175 16.45 -7.69 20.46
CA PHE A 175 15.56 -8.35 19.49
C PHE A 175 14.59 -7.36 18.84
N GLY A 176 14.31 -7.48 17.55
CA GLY A 176 13.32 -6.64 16.89
C GLY A 176 13.74 -5.17 16.85
N GLY A 177 14.72 -4.81 16.02
CA GLY A 177 15.12 -3.41 15.84
C GLY A 177 13.92 -2.54 15.48
N GLY A 178 13.18 -2.94 14.44
CA GLY A 178 11.90 -2.34 14.06
C GLY A 178 10.79 -2.65 15.06
N ILE A 179 10.41 -3.92 15.16
CA ILE A 179 9.38 -4.42 16.07
C ILE A 179 9.77 -5.73 16.76
N ALA A 180 9.44 -5.84 18.04
CA ALA A 180 9.50 -7.07 18.81
C ALA A 180 8.12 -7.39 19.41
N VAL A 181 7.60 -8.59 19.15
CA VAL A 181 6.33 -9.07 19.71
C VAL A 181 6.55 -10.33 20.53
N ILE A 182 5.96 -10.37 21.73
CA ILE A 182 5.94 -11.57 22.58
C ILE A 182 4.49 -11.90 22.94
N SER A 183 4.04 -13.10 22.57
CA SER A 183 2.79 -13.67 23.09
C SER A 183 3.09 -14.84 24.03
N ASN A 184 2.56 -14.74 25.24
CA ASN A 184 2.71 -15.78 26.27
C ASN A 184 1.48 -16.69 26.40
N VAL A 185 0.41 -16.43 25.64
CA VAL A 185 -0.89 -17.11 25.74
C VAL A 185 -1.17 -17.89 24.45
N GLY A 186 -1.52 -19.18 24.57
CA GLY A 186 -1.81 -20.03 23.41
C GLY A 186 -3.18 -19.77 22.80
N GLY A 187 -3.27 -19.84 21.48
CA GLY A 187 -4.52 -19.95 20.69
C GLY A 187 -5.48 -18.75 20.65
N GLY A 188 -5.30 -17.71 21.48
CA GLY A 188 -6.20 -16.54 21.52
C GLY A 188 -5.58 -15.20 21.11
N SER A 189 -4.27 -15.02 21.23
CA SER A 189 -3.63 -13.76 20.84
C SER A 189 -3.35 -13.71 19.33
N HIS A 190 -3.41 -12.53 18.73
CA HIS A 190 -3.12 -12.32 17.31
C HIS A 190 -2.15 -11.14 17.11
N PHE A 191 -1.09 -11.35 16.32
CA PHE A 191 -0.29 -10.27 15.75
C PHE A 191 -0.41 -10.26 14.23
N SER A 192 -0.76 -9.11 13.66
CA SER A 192 -0.83 -8.89 12.22
C SER A 192 0.06 -7.72 11.83
N LEU A 193 0.85 -7.91 10.77
CA LEU A 193 1.61 -6.85 10.11
C LEU A 193 1.38 -6.92 8.62
N ARG A 194 0.75 -5.88 8.07
CA ARG A 194 0.35 -5.83 6.68
C ARG A 194 0.79 -4.57 5.98
N ASN A 195 1.03 -4.64 4.67
CA ASN A 195 1.15 -3.47 3.78
C ASN A 195 2.24 -2.49 4.25
N SER A 196 3.30 -2.97 4.87
CA SER A 196 4.23 -2.15 5.64
C SER A 196 5.67 -2.23 5.13
N LEU A 197 6.41 -1.15 5.37
CA LEU A 197 7.84 -1.08 5.06
C LEU A 197 8.66 -1.15 6.35
N LEU A 198 9.61 -2.07 6.37
CA LEU A 198 10.58 -2.21 7.46
C LEU A 198 11.98 -2.14 6.89
N ALA A 199 12.66 -1.01 7.10
CA ALA A 199 13.96 -0.78 6.47
C ALA A 199 14.97 -0.06 7.36
N GLY A 200 16.25 -0.43 7.20
CA GLY A 200 17.35 0.20 7.91
C GLY A 200 17.39 -0.09 9.41
N ASN A 201 16.59 -1.03 9.91
CA ASN A 201 16.56 -1.36 11.33
C ASN A 201 17.76 -2.23 11.72
N VAL A 202 18.20 -2.11 12.97
CA VAL A 202 19.38 -2.81 13.49
C VAL A 202 19.05 -3.58 14.76
N ALA A 203 19.47 -4.84 14.83
CA ALA A 203 19.46 -5.62 16.08
C ALA A 203 20.84 -6.22 16.37
N GLN A 204 21.40 -5.91 17.54
CA GLN A 204 22.73 -6.44 17.94
C GLN A 204 22.64 -7.85 18.56
N GLY A 205 21.44 -8.32 18.89
CA GLY A 205 21.19 -9.62 19.49
C GLY A 205 20.63 -10.66 18.52
N ALA A 206 20.17 -11.78 19.09
CA ALA A 206 19.86 -13.02 18.38
C ALA A 206 18.47 -13.08 17.73
N GLY A 207 17.82 -11.95 17.41
CA GLY A 207 16.67 -12.07 16.52
C GLY A 207 16.13 -10.79 15.95
N GLY A 208 15.75 -10.90 14.68
CA GLY A 208 14.95 -9.93 13.97
C GLY A 208 15.49 -8.51 13.98
N ALA A 209 16.34 -8.14 13.02
CA ALA A 209 16.66 -6.73 12.83
C ALA A 209 15.40 -5.89 12.55
N ALA A 210 14.51 -6.39 11.70
CA ALA A 210 13.23 -5.77 11.40
C ALA A 210 12.13 -6.29 12.33
N ILE A 211 11.93 -7.61 12.33
CA ILE A 211 10.82 -8.27 13.02
C ILE A 211 11.37 -9.36 13.89
N GLY A 212 11.11 -9.26 15.18
CA GLY A 212 11.27 -10.36 16.09
C GLY A 212 9.92 -10.76 16.68
N VAL A 213 9.49 -12.00 16.50
CA VAL A 213 8.28 -12.54 17.12
C VAL A 213 8.57 -13.82 17.89
N VAL A 214 8.05 -13.87 19.11
CA VAL A 214 8.00 -15.08 19.93
C VAL A 214 6.54 -15.29 20.33
N SER A 215 5.88 -16.29 19.77
CA SER A 215 4.42 -16.40 19.90
C SER A 215 3.94 -17.82 20.22
N LYS A 216 2.81 -17.89 20.93
CA LYS A 216 1.98 -19.09 21.08
C LYS A 216 0.62 -18.96 20.37
N GLY A 217 0.34 -17.80 19.79
CA GLY A 217 -0.91 -17.48 19.09
C GLY A 217 -0.72 -17.38 17.58
N MET A 218 -1.64 -16.67 16.94
CA MET A 218 -1.64 -16.42 15.49
C MET A 218 -0.74 -15.23 15.15
N VAL A 219 0.00 -15.37 14.05
CA VAL A 219 0.90 -14.36 13.50
C VAL A 219 0.69 -14.31 11.99
N ASP A 220 0.13 -13.21 11.49
CA ASP A 220 -0.05 -12.96 10.06
C ASP A 220 0.90 -11.84 9.63
N ILE A 221 1.73 -12.09 8.62
CA ILE A 221 2.65 -11.11 8.06
C ILE A 221 2.44 -11.10 6.55
N SER A 222 1.85 -10.04 6.00
CA SER A 222 1.54 -10.03 4.57
C SER A 222 1.77 -8.73 3.82
N ASN A 223 2.16 -8.84 2.56
CA ASN A 223 2.37 -7.69 1.66
C ASN A 223 3.33 -6.64 2.26
N ASN A 224 4.44 -7.07 2.86
CA ASN A 224 5.44 -6.17 3.45
C ASN A 224 6.73 -6.17 2.64
N THR A 225 7.42 -5.03 2.63
CA THR A 225 8.80 -4.92 2.12
C THR A 225 9.76 -4.79 3.31
N ILE A 226 10.65 -5.76 3.46
CA ILE A 226 11.59 -5.90 4.58
C ILE A 226 13.00 -5.96 4.02
N THR A 227 13.72 -4.83 4.06
CA THR A 227 15.01 -4.71 3.36
C THR A 227 16.00 -3.80 4.07
N ALA A 228 17.29 -3.96 3.77
CA ALA A 228 18.37 -3.14 4.34
C ALA A 228 18.43 -3.17 5.88
N ASN A 229 17.89 -4.20 6.53
CA ASN A 229 17.98 -4.38 7.97
C ASN A 229 19.25 -5.16 8.33
N VAL A 230 19.83 -4.89 9.50
CA VAL A 230 21.12 -5.44 9.92
C VAL A 230 21.05 -6.15 11.26
N SER A 231 21.46 -7.42 11.32
CA SER A 231 21.48 -8.20 12.57
C SER A 231 22.84 -8.85 12.84
N ASP A 232 23.50 -8.52 13.94
CA ASP A 232 24.87 -9.01 14.21
C ASP A 232 25.00 -10.55 14.31
N ASN A 233 23.94 -11.29 14.65
CA ASN A 233 24.00 -12.74 14.88
C ASN A 233 22.69 -13.50 14.59
N ALA A 234 21.76 -12.95 13.79
CA ALA A 234 20.47 -13.61 13.56
C ALA A 234 19.90 -13.38 12.16
N SER A 235 18.75 -12.73 12.06
CA SER A 235 18.03 -12.56 10.81
C SER A 235 17.32 -11.22 10.74
N ALA A 236 16.86 -10.83 9.55
CA ALA A 236 15.97 -9.67 9.41
C ALA A 236 14.62 -9.94 10.08
N VAL A 237 14.07 -11.12 9.82
CA VAL A 237 12.81 -11.62 10.37
C VAL A 237 13.08 -12.88 11.17
N HIS A 238 12.75 -12.88 12.45
CA HIS A 238 12.88 -14.02 13.34
C HIS A 238 11.51 -14.39 13.91
N LEU A 239 11.03 -15.60 13.59
CA LEU A 239 9.73 -16.10 14.01
C LEU A 239 9.90 -17.36 14.85
N GLN A 240 9.62 -17.26 16.15
CA GLN A 240 9.75 -18.37 17.09
C GLN A 240 8.38 -18.83 17.59
N ALA A 241 8.05 -20.07 17.27
CA ALA A 241 6.91 -20.77 17.84
C ALA A 241 7.28 -21.31 19.23
N ASN A 242 6.53 -20.93 20.26
CA ASN A 242 6.82 -21.36 21.64
C ASN A 242 5.90 -22.47 22.15
N ASP A 243 4.88 -22.83 21.37
CA ASP A 243 3.94 -23.89 21.68
C ASP A 243 3.37 -24.48 20.39
N ALA A 244 2.80 -25.68 20.45
CA ALA A 244 2.18 -26.35 19.32
C ALA A 244 0.91 -25.62 18.81
N SER A 245 0.32 -24.72 19.61
CA SER A 245 -0.81 -23.88 19.17
C SER A 245 -0.41 -22.68 18.31
N ALA A 246 0.89 -22.37 18.20
CA ALA A 246 1.34 -21.22 17.45
C ALA A 246 1.10 -21.43 15.94
N GLN A 247 0.70 -20.37 15.25
CA GLN A 247 0.49 -20.37 13.81
C GLN A 247 1.13 -19.12 13.22
N PHE A 248 1.95 -19.30 12.19
CA PHE A 248 2.61 -18.23 11.46
C PHE A 248 2.20 -18.34 10.01
N ARG A 249 1.54 -17.32 9.49
CA ARG A 249 1.22 -17.15 8.07
C ARG A 249 2.03 -15.97 7.54
N VAL A 250 2.77 -16.20 6.47
CA VAL A 250 3.70 -15.21 5.92
C VAL A 250 3.48 -15.19 4.42
N ASP A 251 2.79 -14.17 3.89
CA ASP A 251 2.32 -14.19 2.50
C ASP A 251 2.66 -12.90 1.73
N ASN A 252 3.01 -13.00 0.45
CA ASN A 252 3.26 -11.82 -0.41
C ASN A 252 4.35 -10.85 0.10
N ASN A 253 5.31 -11.30 0.90
CA ASN A 253 6.35 -10.41 1.43
C ASN A 253 7.60 -10.41 0.54
N ILE A 254 8.29 -9.28 0.51
CA ILE A 254 9.69 -9.21 0.07
C ILE A 254 10.56 -9.12 1.32
N VAL A 255 11.41 -10.12 1.53
CA VAL A 255 12.42 -10.18 2.60
C VAL A 255 13.78 -10.37 1.95
N TRP A 256 14.36 -9.26 1.49
CA TRP A 256 15.55 -9.28 0.64
C TRP A 256 16.56 -8.20 1.00
N GLY A 257 17.84 -8.49 0.78
CA GLY A 257 18.91 -7.51 0.95
C GLY A 257 19.11 -7.09 2.41
N ASN A 258 18.80 -7.97 3.36
CA ASN A 258 19.09 -7.73 4.77
C ASN A 258 20.47 -8.31 5.10
N GLY A 259 21.33 -7.49 5.71
CA GLY A 259 22.76 -7.78 5.83
C GLY A 259 23.16 -8.19 7.24
N ALA A 260 23.86 -9.32 7.38
CA ALA A 260 24.97 -9.53 8.33
C ALA A 260 25.49 -10.98 8.23
N SER A 261 26.54 -11.32 8.99
CA SER A 261 27.26 -12.59 8.89
C SER A 261 27.32 -13.30 10.24
N PRO A 262 26.83 -14.55 10.38
CA PRO A 262 26.11 -15.36 9.40
C PRO A 262 24.60 -15.12 9.52
N SER A 263 24.05 -14.13 8.81
CA SER A 263 22.65 -13.72 9.00
C SER A 263 21.77 -14.13 7.82
N TYR A 264 20.55 -14.55 8.12
CA TYR A 264 19.52 -14.95 7.15
C TYR A 264 18.49 -13.83 6.97
N ASP A 265 17.76 -13.80 5.87
CA ASP A 265 16.61 -12.89 5.72
C ASP A 265 15.48 -13.33 6.65
N LEU A 266 15.19 -14.64 6.67
CA LEU A 266 14.17 -15.25 7.52
C LEU A 266 14.74 -16.38 8.37
N GLN A 267 14.39 -16.39 9.65
CA GLN A 267 14.67 -17.49 10.58
C GLN A 267 13.38 -17.99 11.21
N LEU A 268 13.14 -19.29 11.09
CA LEU A 268 12.01 -20.02 11.66
C LEU A 268 12.51 -20.93 12.78
N VAL A 269 12.00 -20.74 13.99
CA VAL A 269 12.39 -21.50 15.18
C VAL A 269 11.22 -22.34 15.69
N ALA A 270 11.23 -23.61 15.29
CA ALA A 270 10.20 -24.59 15.63
C ALA A 270 9.98 -24.74 17.15
N PRO A 271 8.76 -25.10 17.59
CA PRO A 271 8.47 -25.23 19.01
C PRO A 271 9.16 -26.48 19.59
N PRO A 272 9.52 -26.49 20.89
CA PRO A 272 10.20 -27.63 21.52
C PRO A 272 9.43 -28.95 21.42
N ALA A 273 8.10 -28.89 21.33
CA ALA A 273 7.23 -30.06 21.21
C ALA A 273 7.17 -30.65 19.79
N GLY A 274 7.82 -30.02 18.81
CA GLY A 274 7.66 -30.35 17.39
C GLY A 274 6.34 -29.82 16.81
N GLY A 275 6.18 -29.97 15.50
CA GLY A 275 5.09 -29.40 14.73
C GLY A 275 5.59 -28.46 13.64
N ASP A 276 4.69 -28.10 12.73
CA ASP A 276 4.99 -27.32 11.56
C ASP A 276 4.06 -26.10 11.47
N PRO A 277 4.36 -25.03 12.24
CA PRO A 277 3.44 -23.91 12.42
C PRO A 277 3.58 -22.84 11.34
N TYR A 278 4.51 -23.00 10.39
CA TYR A 278 4.94 -21.96 9.47
C TYR A 278 4.37 -22.18 8.09
N HIS A 279 3.51 -21.30 7.60
CA HIS A 279 2.92 -21.42 6.26
C HIS A 279 3.33 -20.18 5.49
N LEU A 280 4.15 -20.37 4.47
CA LEU A 280 4.73 -19.30 3.67
C LEU A 280 4.15 -19.40 2.26
N VAL A 281 3.46 -18.38 1.77
CA VAL A 281 2.91 -18.37 0.41
C VAL A 281 3.36 -17.15 -0.38
N ALA A 282 3.91 -17.36 -1.58
CA ALA A 282 4.25 -16.28 -2.51
C ALA A 282 5.12 -15.18 -1.88
N ASN A 283 6.20 -15.56 -1.20
CA ASN A 283 7.18 -14.60 -0.70
C ASN A 283 8.45 -14.62 -1.54
N ASP A 284 9.12 -13.48 -1.65
CA ASP A 284 10.51 -13.42 -2.08
C ASP A 284 11.42 -13.32 -0.85
N ILE A 285 12.19 -14.37 -0.59
CA ILE A 285 13.04 -14.48 0.61
C ILE A 285 14.46 -14.79 0.17
N GLY A 286 15.39 -13.85 0.42
CA GLY A 286 16.78 -14.00 -0.01
C GLY A 286 17.51 -15.19 0.63
N SER A 287 17.18 -15.50 1.89
CA SER A 287 17.74 -16.65 2.59
C SER A 287 16.89 -17.07 3.80
N THR A 288 16.69 -18.37 3.95
CA THR A 288 15.86 -18.92 5.04
C THR A 288 16.67 -19.91 5.90
N GLN A 289 16.52 -19.79 7.21
CA GLN A 289 16.94 -20.81 8.18
C GLN A 289 15.72 -21.38 8.88
N GLY A 290 15.68 -22.71 9.01
CA GLY A 290 14.54 -23.44 9.55
C GLY A 290 13.72 -24.07 8.42
N MET A 291 12.69 -24.84 8.79
CA MET A 291 11.85 -25.56 7.85
C MET A 291 10.46 -24.93 7.83
N PRO A 292 10.02 -24.39 6.68
CA PRO A 292 8.62 -24.06 6.45
C PRO A 292 7.72 -25.29 6.39
N GLY A 293 6.43 -25.00 6.48
CA GLY A 293 5.26 -25.83 6.23
C GLY A 293 5.35 -26.69 4.99
N ASP A 294 4.90 -27.94 5.07
CA ASP A 294 4.65 -28.77 3.88
C ASP A 294 3.66 -28.12 2.87
N ASP A 295 2.80 -27.22 3.34
CA ASP A 295 1.85 -26.46 2.52
C ASP A 295 2.36 -25.05 2.13
N SER A 296 3.64 -24.76 2.39
CA SER A 296 4.29 -23.55 1.89
C SER A 296 4.55 -23.68 0.38
N ASP A 297 4.17 -22.67 -0.40
CA ASP A 297 4.26 -22.72 -1.86
C ASP A 297 4.56 -21.33 -2.46
N LEU A 298 4.94 -21.28 -3.74
CA LEU A 298 5.20 -20.05 -4.51
C LEU A 298 6.29 -19.13 -3.94
N ASN A 299 7.07 -19.59 -2.97
CA ASN A 299 8.18 -18.82 -2.43
C ASN A 299 9.37 -18.83 -3.38
N VAL A 300 9.90 -17.65 -3.66
CA VAL A 300 11.04 -17.42 -4.55
C VAL A 300 12.21 -16.81 -3.77
N SER A 301 13.36 -16.78 -4.43
CA SER A 301 14.57 -16.12 -3.95
C SER A 301 15.25 -15.51 -5.16
N ILE A 302 14.81 -14.32 -5.53
CA ILE A 302 15.26 -13.63 -6.73
C ILE A 302 15.46 -12.15 -6.41
N ASP A 303 16.41 -11.50 -7.08
CA ASP A 303 16.61 -10.06 -6.88
C ASP A 303 15.30 -9.30 -7.17
N PRO A 304 14.74 -8.54 -6.21
CA PRO A 304 13.53 -7.74 -6.40
C PRO A 304 13.68 -6.69 -7.49
N LEU A 305 14.91 -6.32 -7.85
CA LEU A 305 15.20 -5.21 -8.75
C LEU A 305 14.53 -3.91 -8.28
N PHE A 306 14.75 -3.57 -7.00
CA PHE A 306 14.35 -2.27 -6.47
C PHE A 306 14.99 -1.14 -7.29
N VAL A 307 14.23 -0.06 -7.54
CA VAL A 307 14.76 1.10 -8.25
C VAL A 307 15.88 1.73 -7.43
N ALA A 308 17.10 1.70 -7.96
CA ALA A 308 18.25 2.36 -7.36
C ALA A 308 18.12 3.88 -7.52
N CYS A 309 17.62 4.56 -6.50
CA CYS A 309 17.61 6.02 -6.44
C CYS A 309 18.08 6.52 -5.08
N ALA A 310 18.96 7.52 -5.09
CA ALA A 310 19.59 8.09 -3.90
C ALA A 310 18.60 8.67 -2.86
N PHE A 311 17.33 8.86 -3.24
CA PHE A 311 16.27 9.46 -2.41
C PHE A 311 15.02 8.59 -2.25
N CYS A 312 14.99 7.38 -2.83
CA CYS A 312 13.81 6.51 -2.70
C CYS A 312 13.89 5.72 -1.40
N SER A 313 13.36 6.29 -0.32
CA SER A 313 13.23 5.59 0.96
C SER A 313 12.14 4.52 0.96
N ASN A 314 11.41 4.37 -0.14
CA ASN A 314 10.27 3.47 -0.28
C ASN A 314 10.59 2.18 -1.03
N TYR A 315 11.78 1.97 -1.60
CA TYR A 315 12.14 0.71 -2.28
C TYR A 315 11.07 0.19 -3.28
N PRO A 316 10.59 1.00 -4.24
CA PRO A 316 9.66 0.52 -5.25
C PRO A 316 10.34 -0.48 -6.18
N LEU A 317 9.56 -1.41 -6.73
CA LEU A 317 10.01 -2.32 -7.79
C LEU A 317 10.28 -1.56 -9.09
N SER A 318 11.29 -1.98 -9.84
CA SER A 318 11.46 -1.52 -11.22
C SER A 318 10.51 -2.27 -12.16
N ALA A 319 10.24 -1.70 -13.34
CA ALA A 319 9.39 -2.31 -14.37
C ALA A 319 9.88 -3.69 -14.88
N ALA A 320 11.13 -4.05 -14.59
CA ALA A 320 11.71 -5.34 -14.95
C ALA A 320 11.65 -6.37 -13.81
N SER A 321 11.08 -5.99 -12.66
CA SER A 321 11.04 -6.85 -11.49
C SER A 321 10.23 -8.12 -11.77
N PRO A 322 10.75 -9.31 -11.40
CA PRO A 322 10.00 -10.56 -11.49
C PRO A 322 8.91 -10.67 -10.41
N LEU A 323 8.82 -9.70 -9.51
CA LEU A 323 7.90 -9.71 -8.37
C LEU A 323 6.58 -8.97 -8.65
N ILE A 324 6.47 -8.34 -9.82
CA ILE A 324 5.23 -7.74 -10.33
C ILE A 324 4.25 -8.86 -10.68
N ASP A 325 2.99 -8.72 -10.27
CA ASP A 325 1.89 -9.69 -10.42
C ASP A 325 2.19 -11.09 -9.83
N ALA A 326 3.19 -11.21 -8.96
CA ALA A 326 3.69 -12.51 -8.50
C ALA A 326 3.12 -12.95 -7.15
N GLY A 327 2.34 -12.09 -6.46
CA GLY A 327 1.66 -12.42 -5.21
C GLY A 327 0.32 -13.12 -5.41
N VAL A 328 -0.29 -13.56 -4.30
CA VAL A 328 -1.64 -14.15 -4.25
C VAL A 328 -2.69 -13.13 -3.82
N GLY A 329 -3.90 -13.20 -4.39
CA GLY A 329 -4.97 -12.24 -4.12
C GLY A 329 -5.72 -12.41 -2.78
N ASP A 330 -5.49 -13.50 -2.04
CA ASP A 330 -6.12 -13.77 -0.73
C ASP A 330 -5.06 -14.18 0.31
N PRO A 331 -4.11 -13.28 0.65
CA PRO A 331 -3.10 -13.57 1.66
C PRO A 331 -3.71 -13.62 3.05
N ALA A 332 -3.09 -14.37 3.96
CA ALA A 332 -3.42 -14.36 5.37
C ALA A 332 -3.34 -12.93 5.96
N GLY A 333 -4.22 -12.64 6.93
CA GLY A 333 -4.49 -11.28 7.40
C GLY A 333 -5.31 -10.41 6.42
N GLY A 334 -5.66 -10.93 5.24
CA GLY A 334 -6.49 -10.30 4.22
C GLY A 334 -5.76 -9.25 3.38
N LEU A 335 -6.34 -8.89 2.24
CA LEU A 335 -5.80 -7.89 1.32
C LEU A 335 -6.35 -6.47 1.61
N ALA A 336 -5.47 -5.48 1.71
CA ALA A 336 -5.86 -4.08 1.82
C ALA A 336 -6.44 -3.56 0.50
N GLN A 337 -7.24 -2.48 0.52
CA GLN A 337 -7.73 -1.87 -0.72
C GLN A 337 -6.64 -1.14 -1.49
N THR A 338 -5.67 -0.57 -0.76
CA THR A 338 -4.58 0.20 -1.31
C THR A 338 -3.23 -0.23 -0.73
N ASP A 339 -2.17 -0.01 -1.49
CA ASP A 339 -0.79 -0.20 -1.06
C ASP A 339 -0.35 0.88 -0.06
N LEU A 340 0.92 0.86 0.33
CA LEU A 340 1.49 1.77 1.33
C LEU A 340 1.62 3.24 0.83
N LEU A 341 1.42 3.51 -0.46
CA LEU A 341 1.36 4.84 -1.05
C LEU A 341 -0.05 5.28 -1.45
N GLY A 342 -1.04 4.39 -1.30
CA GLY A 342 -2.43 4.66 -1.64
C GLY A 342 -2.85 4.23 -3.06
N ALA A 343 -1.98 3.56 -3.82
CA ALA A 343 -2.37 2.94 -5.09
C ALA A 343 -3.29 1.74 -4.84
N ALA A 344 -4.20 1.41 -5.75
CA ALA A 344 -5.06 0.23 -5.60
C ALA A 344 -4.19 -1.04 -5.48
N ARG A 345 -4.61 -2.03 -4.67
CA ARG A 345 -3.78 -3.22 -4.41
C ARG A 345 -3.69 -4.24 -5.53
N VAL A 346 -4.51 -4.14 -6.56
CA VAL A 346 -4.45 -5.04 -7.72
C VAL A 346 -4.25 -4.16 -8.93
N MET A 347 -3.02 -4.16 -9.44
CA MET A 347 -2.58 -3.34 -10.57
C MET A 347 -2.04 -4.27 -11.66
N GLY A 348 -2.94 -4.90 -12.43
CA GLY A 348 -2.56 -5.91 -13.42
C GLY A 348 -3.34 -7.20 -13.23
N ALA A 349 -2.63 -8.33 -13.34
CA ALA A 349 -3.21 -9.66 -13.26
C ALA A 349 -3.36 -10.16 -11.81
N SER A 350 -2.48 -9.75 -10.90
CA SER A 350 -2.49 -10.12 -9.49
C SER A 350 -1.99 -8.95 -8.63
N VAL A 351 -1.74 -9.21 -7.35
CA VAL A 351 -1.02 -8.30 -6.46
C VAL A 351 0.48 -8.48 -6.66
N ASP A 352 1.25 -7.42 -6.54
CA ASP A 352 2.69 -7.49 -6.42
C ASP A 352 3.10 -8.05 -5.06
N MET A 353 4.23 -8.74 -5.00
CA MET A 353 4.85 -9.02 -3.71
C MET A 353 5.39 -7.72 -3.09
N GLY A 354 5.19 -7.55 -1.78
CA GLY A 354 5.71 -6.43 -1.00
C GLY A 354 4.68 -5.35 -0.65
N ALA A 355 5.19 -4.23 -0.14
CA ALA A 355 4.37 -3.13 0.39
C ALA A 355 3.77 -2.20 -0.68
N TYR A 356 4.18 -2.35 -1.94
CA TYR A 356 3.84 -1.43 -3.02
C TYR A 356 3.36 -2.22 -4.22
N GLU A 357 2.41 -1.65 -4.94
CA GLU A 357 2.10 -2.09 -6.31
C GLU A 357 2.94 -1.29 -7.29
N PHE A 358 3.41 -1.96 -8.33
CA PHE A 358 4.02 -1.32 -9.47
C PHE A 358 2.93 -0.63 -10.28
N VAL A 359 2.89 0.69 -10.15
CA VAL A 359 2.11 1.54 -11.03
C VAL A 359 2.99 1.85 -12.23
N GLN A 360 2.66 1.28 -13.38
CA GLN A 360 3.27 1.70 -14.64
C GLN A 360 3.06 3.21 -14.78
N PRO A 361 4.09 4.02 -15.04
CA PRO A 361 3.89 5.45 -15.26
C PRO A 361 2.92 5.67 -16.43
N ASN A 362 2.06 6.69 -16.33
CA ASN A 362 1.26 7.09 -17.47
C ASN A 362 2.19 7.45 -18.65
N ILE A 363 1.88 6.96 -19.84
CA ILE A 363 2.61 7.27 -21.06
C ILE A 363 1.67 7.91 -22.08
N ALA A 364 2.23 8.74 -22.95
CA ALA A 364 1.41 9.38 -23.97
C ALA A 364 0.76 8.32 -24.89
N PRO A 365 -0.54 8.44 -25.21
CA PRO A 365 -1.16 7.55 -26.18
C PRO A 365 -0.46 7.67 -27.53
N THR A 366 -0.40 6.56 -28.26
CA THR A 366 0.30 6.49 -29.55
C THR A 366 -0.68 6.13 -30.66
N VAL A 367 -0.64 6.87 -31.77
CA VAL A 367 -1.38 6.52 -32.99
C VAL A 367 -0.78 5.23 -33.55
N ALA A 368 -1.60 4.22 -33.85
CA ALA A 368 -1.09 2.95 -34.36
C ALA A 368 -0.31 3.17 -35.68
N GLU A 369 0.81 2.47 -35.85
CA GLU A 369 1.71 2.65 -36.99
C GLU A 369 1.07 2.23 -38.33
N ASP A 370 1.60 2.75 -39.43
CA ASP A 370 1.24 2.40 -40.80
C ASP A 370 -0.25 2.54 -41.18
N GLN A 371 -0.99 3.39 -40.46
CA GLN A 371 -2.37 3.71 -40.81
C GLN A 371 -2.44 4.53 -42.10
N ALA A 372 -2.97 3.90 -43.15
CA ALA A 372 -3.21 4.50 -44.44
C ALA A 372 -4.65 4.28 -44.90
N PHE A 373 -5.24 5.31 -45.47
CA PHE A 373 -6.58 5.29 -46.04
C PHE A 373 -6.57 5.77 -47.49
N VAL A 374 -7.61 5.42 -48.23
CA VAL A 374 -7.82 5.87 -49.61
C VAL A 374 -9.20 6.52 -49.69
N VAL A 375 -9.27 7.67 -50.34
CA VAL A 375 -10.52 8.40 -50.60
C VAL A 375 -10.60 8.77 -52.06
N ASP A 376 -11.77 8.60 -52.67
CA ASP A 376 -12.01 9.03 -54.04
C ASP A 376 -12.09 10.57 -54.12
N GLU A 377 -11.51 11.19 -55.15
CA GLU A 377 -11.58 12.66 -55.32
C GLU A 377 -13.02 13.19 -55.50
N SER A 378 -13.96 12.33 -55.88
CA SER A 378 -15.39 12.66 -55.97
C SER A 378 -16.18 12.38 -54.67
N ALA A 379 -15.51 11.98 -53.59
CA ALA A 379 -16.15 11.71 -52.31
C ALA A 379 -16.88 12.95 -51.78
N ALA A 380 -18.16 12.76 -51.46
CA ALA A 380 -19.01 13.84 -50.95
C ALA A 380 -18.61 14.26 -49.52
N GLN A 381 -18.99 15.47 -49.12
CA GLN A 381 -18.83 15.94 -47.76
C GLN A 381 -19.52 14.99 -46.77
N GLY A 382 -18.82 14.63 -45.70
CA GLY A 382 -19.26 13.66 -44.70
C GLY A 382 -19.01 12.19 -45.07
N ALA A 383 -18.42 11.89 -46.24
CA ALA A 383 -18.00 10.54 -46.56
C ALA A 383 -16.93 10.06 -45.57
N ILE A 384 -17.07 8.83 -45.07
CA ILE A 384 -16.12 8.20 -44.15
C ILE A 384 -14.88 7.77 -44.95
N VAL A 385 -13.72 8.21 -44.50
CA VAL A 385 -12.41 7.87 -45.06
C VAL A 385 -11.82 6.65 -44.36
N GLY A 386 -12.00 6.59 -43.04
CA GLY A 386 -11.48 5.51 -42.18
C GLY A 386 -11.64 5.86 -40.71
N THR A 387 -11.07 5.03 -39.85
CA THR A 387 -11.04 5.27 -38.40
C THR A 387 -9.60 5.23 -37.93
N VAL A 388 -9.11 6.35 -37.43
CA VAL A 388 -7.79 6.41 -36.79
C VAL A 388 -7.88 5.69 -35.45
N THR A 389 -6.95 4.77 -35.22
CA THR A 389 -6.83 4.02 -33.97
C THR A 389 -5.57 4.45 -33.22
N ALA A 390 -5.67 4.45 -31.89
CA ALA A 390 -4.55 4.73 -31.01
C ALA A 390 -4.61 3.79 -29.81
N THR A 391 -3.45 3.59 -29.18
CA THR A 391 -3.29 2.73 -28.01
C THR A 391 -2.70 3.54 -26.87
N ASP A 392 -3.18 3.27 -25.66
CA ASP A 392 -2.63 3.68 -24.38
C ASP A 392 -2.46 2.41 -23.55
N ASP A 393 -1.23 2.11 -23.12
CA ASP A 393 -0.90 0.88 -22.40
C ASP A 393 -0.89 1.06 -20.86
N TYR A 394 -1.37 2.21 -20.35
CA TYR A 394 -1.47 2.46 -18.93
C TYR A 394 -2.51 1.53 -18.24
N LEU A 395 -2.02 0.75 -17.26
CA LEU A 395 -2.83 -0.13 -16.40
C LEU A 395 -3.07 0.52 -15.02
N PRO A 396 -4.24 0.30 -14.39
CA PRO A 396 -5.20 -0.78 -14.63
C PRO A 396 -6.44 -0.32 -15.41
N GLN A 397 -6.51 0.95 -15.81
CA GLN A 397 -7.63 1.48 -16.59
C GLN A 397 -7.08 2.21 -17.82
N PRO A 398 -7.41 1.76 -19.05
CA PRO A 398 -7.09 2.53 -20.23
C PRO A 398 -7.82 3.87 -20.15
N HIS A 399 -7.09 4.97 -20.35
CA HIS A 399 -7.72 6.28 -20.40
C HIS A 399 -8.57 6.43 -21.67
N ALA A 400 -9.57 7.32 -21.61
CA ALA A 400 -10.32 7.69 -22.80
C ALA A 400 -9.43 8.50 -23.73
N ILE A 401 -9.12 7.97 -24.92
CA ILE A 401 -8.29 8.64 -25.92
C ILE A 401 -9.18 9.57 -26.77
N THR A 402 -8.75 10.81 -26.94
CA THR A 402 -9.37 11.76 -27.88
C THR A 402 -8.44 12.15 -29.02
N TYR A 403 -9.00 12.51 -30.18
CA TYR A 403 -8.28 12.72 -31.44
C TYR A 403 -8.45 14.15 -31.97
N ALA A 404 -7.39 14.69 -32.60
CA ALA A 404 -7.45 15.96 -33.33
C ALA A 404 -6.45 15.98 -34.49
N ILE A 405 -6.84 16.56 -35.63
CA ILE A 405 -5.88 16.86 -36.70
C ILE A 405 -5.18 18.16 -36.35
N VAL A 406 -3.85 18.13 -36.23
CA VAL A 406 -3.03 19.28 -35.81
C VAL A 406 -2.13 19.83 -36.91
N ASP A 407 -1.87 19.05 -37.97
CA ASP A 407 -1.12 19.50 -39.15
C ASP A 407 -1.42 18.62 -40.38
N GLY A 408 -0.99 19.06 -41.57
CA GLY A 408 -1.07 18.30 -42.83
C GLY A 408 -2.44 18.33 -43.52
N ASN A 409 -3.45 18.92 -42.90
CA ASN A 409 -4.83 19.02 -43.42
C ASN A 409 -5.00 20.20 -44.40
N THR A 410 -4.28 20.18 -45.51
CA THR A 410 -4.31 21.29 -46.48
C THR A 410 -5.73 21.53 -47.01
N GLY A 411 -6.20 22.78 -46.95
CA GLY A 411 -7.55 23.14 -47.42
C GLY A 411 -8.69 22.65 -46.53
N ASP A 412 -8.39 22.24 -45.29
CA ASP A 412 -9.33 21.64 -44.35
C ASP A 412 -10.10 20.47 -44.99
N ALA A 413 -9.38 19.64 -45.76
CA ALA A 413 -9.95 18.53 -46.54
C ALA A 413 -10.69 17.52 -45.67
N PHE A 414 -10.19 17.26 -44.46
CA PHE A 414 -10.72 16.25 -43.54
C PHE A 414 -11.14 16.82 -42.19
N ALA A 415 -12.09 16.14 -41.55
CA ALA A 415 -12.42 16.31 -40.14
C ALA A 415 -12.30 14.95 -39.42
N ILE A 416 -11.88 14.97 -38.15
CA ILE A 416 -11.82 13.78 -37.30
C ILE A 416 -12.80 13.94 -36.13
N ASP A 417 -13.55 12.89 -35.84
CA ASP A 417 -14.36 12.82 -34.64
C ASP A 417 -13.48 12.59 -33.41
N ALA A 418 -13.64 13.44 -32.39
CA ALA A 418 -12.73 13.48 -31.25
C ALA A 418 -12.81 12.23 -30.37
N ASP A 419 -13.95 11.54 -30.29
CA ASP A 419 -14.13 10.41 -29.39
C ASP A 419 -13.92 9.06 -30.09
N SER A 420 -14.27 8.97 -31.38
CA SER A 420 -14.23 7.72 -32.15
C SER A 420 -13.04 7.61 -33.11
N GLY A 421 -12.33 8.70 -33.39
CA GLY A 421 -11.24 8.73 -34.38
C GLY A 421 -11.71 8.59 -35.83
N VAL A 422 -13.02 8.63 -36.10
CA VAL A 422 -13.57 8.52 -37.47
C VAL A 422 -13.18 9.74 -38.29
N LEU A 423 -12.47 9.50 -39.39
CA LEU A 423 -12.04 10.51 -40.35
C LEU A 423 -13.09 10.65 -41.46
N THR A 424 -13.48 11.88 -41.76
CA THR A 424 -14.50 12.20 -42.77
C THR A 424 -14.03 13.31 -43.71
N VAL A 425 -14.58 13.35 -44.92
CA VAL A 425 -14.36 14.46 -45.86
C VAL A 425 -15.08 15.72 -45.34
N ALA A 426 -14.33 16.77 -45.04
CA ALA A 426 -14.86 18.06 -44.60
C ALA A 426 -15.01 19.05 -45.77
N ASN A 427 -14.06 19.03 -46.71
CA ASN A 427 -14.04 19.88 -47.90
C ASN A 427 -13.73 19.06 -49.16
N PRO A 428 -14.76 18.62 -49.91
CA PRO A 428 -14.57 17.86 -51.15
C PRO A 428 -13.75 18.60 -52.21
N ASP A 429 -13.85 19.94 -52.28
CA ASP A 429 -13.14 20.74 -53.29
C ASP A 429 -11.61 20.73 -53.08
N ALA A 430 -11.14 20.27 -51.92
CA ALA A 430 -9.71 20.11 -51.66
C ALA A 430 -9.15 18.79 -52.21
N LEU A 431 -9.98 17.78 -52.50
CA LEU A 431 -9.56 16.49 -53.00
C LEU A 431 -9.29 16.57 -54.51
N ASP A 432 -8.01 16.51 -54.90
CA ASP A 432 -7.58 16.53 -56.30
C ASP A 432 -6.42 15.54 -56.46
N SER A 433 -6.68 14.40 -57.11
CA SER A 433 -5.68 13.34 -57.30
C SER A 433 -4.47 13.77 -58.13
N THR A 434 -4.56 14.88 -58.87
CA THR A 434 -3.47 15.40 -59.71
C THR A 434 -2.67 16.51 -59.04
N ALA A 435 -3.33 17.40 -58.30
CA ALA A 435 -2.70 18.53 -57.62
C ALA A 435 -2.26 18.21 -56.18
N MET A 436 -3.03 17.37 -55.48
CA MET A 436 -2.79 16.93 -54.10
C MET A 436 -3.12 15.43 -53.94
N PRO A 437 -2.27 14.53 -54.45
CA PRO A 437 -2.54 13.08 -54.48
C PRO A 437 -2.55 12.42 -53.10
N ALA A 438 -2.00 13.07 -52.07
CA ALA A 438 -1.95 12.50 -50.73
C ALA A 438 -1.86 13.57 -49.63
N TYR A 439 -2.34 13.20 -48.45
CA TYR A 439 -2.27 13.98 -47.22
C TYR A 439 -1.56 13.18 -46.14
N ALA A 440 -0.55 13.78 -45.53
CA ALA A 440 0.11 13.25 -44.33
C ALA A 440 -0.45 14.00 -43.13
N LEU A 441 -1.55 13.50 -42.54
CA LEU A 441 -2.24 14.16 -41.45
C LEU A 441 -1.50 13.89 -40.14
N ALA A 442 -1.03 14.93 -39.47
CA ALA A 442 -0.54 14.81 -38.11
C ALA A 442 -1.74 14.77 -37.16
N ILE A 443 -1.97 13.61 -36.56
CA ILE A 443 -3.06 13.37 -35.61
C ILE A 443 -2.48 13.44 -34.20
N LYS A 444 -2.97 14.39 -33.41
CA LYS A 444 -2.77 14.41 -31.97
C LYS A 444 -3.76 13.44 -31.33
N VAL A 445 -3.26 12.65 -30.39
CA VAL A 445 -4.05 11.83 -29.48
C VAL A 445 -3.73 12.20 -28.04
N THR A 446 -4.73 12.20 -27.15
CA THR A 446 -4.53 12.53 -25.73
C THR A 446 -5.45 11.71 -24.84
N ASP A 447 -4.90 11.29 -23.70
CA ASP A 447 -5.57 10.60 -22.60
C ASP A 447 -6.14 11.58 -21.55
N GLY A 448 -5.96 12.89 -21.76
CA GLY A 448 -6.33 13.96 -20.83
C GLY A 448 -5.18 14.49 -19.96
N GLU A 449 -4.04 13.80 -19.91
CA GLU A 449 -2.84 14.19 -19.15
C GLU A 449 -1.61 14.38 -20.06
N LEU A 450 -1.40 13.47 -21.00
CA LEU A 450 -0.31 13.42 -21.96
C LEU A 450 -0.81 13.46 -23.40
N ASP A 451 0.05 13.96 -24.29
CA ASP A 451 -0.24 14.11 -25.71
C ASP A 451 0.75 13.29 -26.55
N GLY A 452 0.24 12.50 -27.48
CA GLY A 452 1.02 11.90 -28.56
C GLY A 452 0.65 12.49 -29.92
N VAL A 453 1.56 12.42 -30.90
CA VAL A 453 1.30 12.81 -32.28
C VAL A 453 1.82 11.73 -33.22
N GLY A 454 0.97 11.24 -34.12
CA GLY A 454 1.35 10.31 -35.19
C GLY A 454 0.87 10.79 -36.55
N VAL A 455 1.40 10.21 -37.62
CA VAL A 455 1.05 10.57 -38.99
C VAL A 455 0.16 9.50 -39.60
N VAL A 456 -0.98 9.92 -40.15
CA VAL A 456 -1.91 9.08 -40.91
C VAL A 456 -1.88 9.53 -42.37
N ASN A 457 -1.68 8.59 -43.30
CA ASN A 457 -1.62 8.90 -44.72
C ASN A 457 -2.98 8.68 -45.38
N VAL A 458 -3.49 9.68 -46.11
CA VAL A 458 -4.70 9.55 -46.93
C VAL A 458 -4.32 9.76 -48.38
N THR A 459 -4.51 8.74 -49.22
CA THR A 459 -4.28 8.84 -50.67
C THR A 459 -5.58 9.21 -51.37
N VAL A 460 -5.51 10.16 -52.29
CA VAL A 460 -6.65 10.57 -53.12
C VAL A 460 -6.61 9.78 -54.43
N SER A 461 -7.59 8.92 -54.66
CA SER A 461 -7.71 8.18 -55.93
C SER A 461 -8.51 8.99 -56.94
N GLY A 462 -8.01 9.03 -58.18
CA GLY A 462 -8.71 9.65 -59.30
C GLY A 462 -9.89 8.81 -59.81
N PRO A 463 -10.76 9.38 -60.66
CA PRO A 463 -11.97 8.73 -61.16
C PRO A 463 -11.63 7.47 -61.96
N GLY A 464 -12.03 6.32 -61.42
CA GLY A 464 -11.85 5.01 -62.06
C GLY A 464 -10.58 4.25 -61.65
N GLU A 465 -9.74 4.81 -60.77
CA GLU A 465 -8.62 4.09 -60.17
C GLU A 465 -9.07 3.43 -58.86
N SER A 466 -9.72 2.27 -58.98
CA SER A 466 -9.93 1.38 -57.83
C SER A 466 -8.70 0.51 -57.70
N ASP A 467 -7.72 0.96 -56.91
CA ASP A 467 -6.55 0.16 -56.64
C ASP A 467 -6.98 -1.05 -55.78
N VAL A 468 -6.79 -2.24 -56.34
CA VAL A 468 -7.08 -3.51 -55.68
C VAL A 468 -6.02 -3.73 -54.61
N ILE A 469 -6.30 -3.31 -53.38
CA ILE A 469 -5.46 -3.67 -52.24
C ILE A 469 -5.96 -5.02 -51.69
N PHE A 470 -5.20 -6.09 -51.95
CA PHE A 470 -5.32 -7.33 -51.19
C PHE A 470 -4.87 -7.05 -49.76
N GLN A 471 -5.80 -6.99 -48.81
CA GLN A 471 -5.47 -7.24 -47.41
C GLN A 471 -5.23 -8.75 -47.26
N ASP A 472 -4.03 -9.21 -47.59
CA ASP A 472 -3.56 -10.49 -47.08
C ASP A 472 -3.05 -10.26 -45.65
N GLY A 473 -3.94 -10.51 -44.70
CA GLY A 473 -3.54 -10.75 -43.32
C GLY A 473 -2.65 -11.99 -43.29
N PHE A 474 -1.36 -11.79 -42.99
CA PHE A 474 -0.51 -12.89 -42.56
C PHE A 474 -0.70 -13.07 -41.06
N ASP A 475 -1.50 -14.07 -40.72
CA ASP A 475 -1.44 -14.77 -39.44
C ASP A 475 -0.09 -15.52 -39.40
N GLY A 476 0.73 -15.23 -38.39
CA GLY A 476 2.04 -15.84 -38.16
C GLY A 476 2.55 -15.59 -36.76
#